data_AF-A0A964C656-F1
#
_entry.id   AF-A0A964C656-F1
#
_cell.length_a   1.000
_cell.length_b   1.000
_cell.length_c   1.000
_cell.angle_alpha   90.00
_cell.angle_beta   90.00
_cell.angle_gamma   90.00
#
_symmetry.space_group_name_H-M   'P 1'
#
loop_
_entity.id
_entity.type
_entity.pdbx_description
1 polymer ?
#
loop_
_entity_poly.entity_id
_entity_poly.type
_entity_poly.pdbx_seq_one_letter_code
_entity_poly.pdbx_strand_id
1 'polypeptide(L)'
;MNIFKTAILFGATATIFLAATAKQTAVAGTLTLGWNYTKDAEHNDSLGGVEHYEIYGMAVKDDLAANTIWVAISANLPVTGINTGATVNGMPVSNGNIGWGDLFFDFSGKNSYQSANDTNSLFGIRFAPNNDSKAPSTGVYSGVKATSVVTENAGWWNLHNHHAGLKKKTGLEAGMGDLAWNDPYYGIYTTPTTFDRSSNHIPNIIASGKKVGDITIPHSADIRSDLISKEFRILKTSNNCSAII
;
A
#
# COMPACT_ATOMS: atom_id res chain seq x y z
N MET A 1 -34.84 83.14 -13.48
CA MET A 1 -35.84 82.13 -13.05
C MET A 1 -35.54 80.86 -13.83
N ASN A 2 -35.00 79.84 -13.14
CA ASN A 2 -34.77 78.45 -13.57
C ASN A 2 -33.83 78.21 -14.79
N ILE A 3 -33.00 77.19 -14.93
CA ILE A 3 -32.37 76.12 -14.13
C ILE A 3 -31.31 75.51 -15.11
N PHE A 4 -30.06 75.35 -14.67
CA PHE A 4 -29.02 74.39 -15.09
C PHE A 4 -28.73 74.04 -16.58
N LYS A 5 -27.42 73.99 -16.91
CA LYS A 5 -26.72 72.72 -17.21
C LYS A 5 -25.19 72.88 -17.17
N THR A 6 -24.62 72.41 -16.06
CA THR A 6 -23.19 72.12 -15.86
C THR A 6 -22.85 70.80 -16.56
N ALA A 7 -21.80 70.78 -17.39
CA ALA A 7 -21.23 69.53 -17.89
C ALA A 7 -20.11 69.09 -16.95
N ILE A 8 -20.32 67.95 -16.28
CA ILE A 8 -19.34 67.28 -15.40
C ILE A 8 -18.58 66.26 -16.26
N LEU A 9 -17.26 66.36 -16.25
CA LEU A 9 -16.33 65.42 -16.89
C LEU A 9 -16.25 64.15 -16.02
N PHE A 10 -16.61 62.99 -16.56
CA PHE A 10 -16.40 61.71 -15.88
C PHE A 10 -14.98 61.19 -16.16
N GLY A 11 -14.11 61.24 -15.15
CA GLY A 11 -12.89 60.44 -15.10
C GLY A 11 -13.19 59.08 -14.49
N ALA A 12 -13.01 58.00 -15.25
CA ALA A 12 -13.17 56.64 -14.76
C ALA A 12 -11.83 56.14 -14.18
N THR A 13 -11.75 56.01 -12.85
CA THR A 13 -10.69 55.26 -12.17
C THR A 13 -11.09 53.79 -12.08
N ALA A 14 -10.41 52.92 -12.84
CA ALA A 14 -10.56 51.47 -12.74
C ALA A 14 -9.68 50.95 -11.60
N THR A 15 -10.29 50.55 -10.49
CA THR A 15 -9.61 49.87 -9.39
C THR A 15 -9.48 48.38 -9.73
N ILE A 16 -8.27 47.94 -10.09
CA ILE A 16 -7.97 46.52 -10.29
C ILE A 16 -7.82 45.88 -8.90
N PHE A 17 -8.83 45.15 -8.45
CA PHE A 17 -8.71 44.28 -7.28
C PHE A 17 -7.88 43.06 -7.65
N LEU A 18 -6.64 43.02 -7.18
CA LEU A 18 -5.79 41.83 -7.23
C LEU A 18 -6.31 40.85 -6.16
N ALA A 19 -7.17 39.91 -6.55
CA ALA A 19 -7.57 38.81 -5.68
C ALA A 19 -6.37 37.86 -5.52
N ALA A 20 -5.61 38.02 -4.43
CA ALA A 20 -4.65 37.02 -4.01
C ALA A 20 -5.42 35.75 -3.61
N THR A 21 -5.55 34.81 -4.54
CA THR A 21 -6.06 33.47 -4.24
C THR A 21 -5.05 32.82 -3.28
N ALA A 22 -5.38 32.80 -1.99
CA ALA A 22 -4.66 31.97 -1.04
C ALA A 22 -4.72 30.53 -1.57
N LYS A 23 -3.58 29.95 -1.93
CA LYS A 23 -3.49 28.54 -2.29
C LYS A 23 -3.91 27.75 -1.06
N GLN A 24 -5.09 27.15 -1.10
CA GLN A 24 -5.55 26.26 -0.06
C GLN A 24 -4.51 25.15 0.07
N THR A 25 -3.82 25.09 1.20
CA THR A 25 -2.88 24.01 1.49
C THR A 25 -3.69 22.74 1.47
N ALA A 26 -3.37 21.84 0.54
CA ALA A 26 -4.01 20.52 0.51
C ALA A 26 -3.70 19.83 1.85
N VAL A 27 -4.75 19.51 2.62
CA VAL A 27 -4.61 18.71 3.83
C VAL A 27 -4.47 17.27 3.36
N ALA A 28 -3.24 16.78 3.30
CA ALA A 28 -2.92 15.39 3.01
C ALA A 28 -3.30 14.52 4.21
N GLY A 29 -4.58 14.17 4.32
CA GLY A 29 -5.11 13.26 5.34
C GLY A 29 -5.02 13.78 6.78
N THR A 30 -5.72 13.09 7.70
CA THR A 30 -5.63 13.36 9.13
C THR A 30 -4.74 12.30 9.76
N LEU A 31 -3.48 12.63 10.03
CA LEU A 31 -2.57 11.73 10.75
C LEU A 31 -3.08 11.53 12.18
N THR A 32 -3.39 10.30 12.55
CA THR A 32 -3.69 9.99 13.95
C THR A 32 -2.37 9.75 14.66
N LEU A 33 -1.94 10.71 15.50
CA LEU A 33 -0.69 10.63 16.28
C LEU A 33 0.58 10.46 15.41
N GLY A 34 0.58 11.03 14.21
CA GLY A 34 1.70 10.93 13.27
C GLY A 34 1.74 9.64 12.43
N TRP A 35 0.73 8.78 12.55
CA TRP A 35 0.58 7.60 11.71
C TRP A 35 -0.26 7.89 10.47
N ASN A 36 0.24 7.44 9.32
CA ASN A 36 -0.54 7.24 8.11
C ASN A 36 -1.04 5.81 8.13
N TYR A 37 -2.35 5.59 8.05
CA TYR A 37 -2.92 4.25 8.06
C TYR A 37 -3.70 4.00 6.79
N THR A 38 -3.76 2.74 6.42
CA THR A 38 -4.59 2.24 5.34
C THR A 38 -5.28 0.97 5.80
N LYS A 39 -6.56 0.83 5.46
CA LYS A 39 -7.35 -0.35 5.75
C LYS A 39 -7.47 -1.20 4.50
N ASP A 40 -7.51 -2.50 4.65
CA ASP A 40 -7.96 -3.35 3.55
C ASP A 40 -9.45 -3.10 3.27
N ALA A 41 -9.94 -3.52 2.11
CA ALA A 41 -11.34 -3.37 1.69
C ALA A 41 -12.31 -3.87 2.78
N GLU A 42 -13.55 -3.33 2.78
CA GLU A 42 -14.50 -3.52 3.87
C GLU A 42 -14.74 -5.01 4.24
N HIS A 43 -14.05 -5.44 5.32
CA HIS A 43 -14.23 -6.64 6.14
C HIS A 43 -14.31 -8.00 5.41
N ASN A 44 -13.26 -8.82 5.58
CA ASN A 44 -13.25 -10.25 5.30
C ASN A 44 -13.62 -10.54 3.85
N ASP A 45 -12.85 -9.99 2.92
CA ASP A 45 -12.95 -10.29 1.50
C ASP A 45 -12.89 -11.82 1.26
N SER A 46 -12.28 -12.53 2.22
CA SER A 46 -12.26 -13.99 2.39
C SER A 46 -11.66 -14.71 1.19
N LEU A 47 -11.05 -14.01 0.23
CA LEU A 47 -10.69 -14.60 -1.06
C LEU A 47 -9.61 -15.65 -0.91
N GLY A 48 -8.60 -15.38 -0.08
CA GLY A 48 -7.58 -16.35 0.31
C GLY A 48 -8.03 -17.31 1.41
N GLY A 49 -8.98 -16.89 2.25
CA GLY A 49 -9.44 -17.59 3.44
C GLY A 49 -9.19 -16.76 4.69
N VAL A 50 -10.27 -16.39 5.38
CA VAL A 50 -10.26 -15.44 6.51
C VAL A 50 -9.34 -15.90 7.63
N GLU A 51 -9.28 -17.20 7.91
CA GLU A 51 -8.54 -17.74 9.05
C GLU A 51 -7.02 -17.56 8.95
N HIS A 52 -6.50 -17.33 7.74
CA HIS A 52 -5.08 -17.53 7.45
C HIS A 52 -4.45 -16.41 6.64
N TYR A 53 -5.17 -15.84 5.67
CA TYR A 53 -4.58 -14.94 4.67
C TYR A 53 -5.14 -13.52 4.71
N GLU A 54 -6.05 -13.25 5.65
CA GLU A 54 -6.66 -11.93 5.80
C GLU A 54 -5.60 -10.90 6.22
N ILE A 55 -5.53 -9.81 5.47
CA ILE A 55 -4.79 -8.59 5.82
C ILE A 55 -5.84 -7.56 6.21
N TYR A 56 -5.70 -6.93 7.37
CA TYR A 56 -6.66 -5.93 7.84
C TYR A 56 -6.24 -4.50 7.51
N GLY A 57 -4.94 -4.27 7.38
CA GLY A 57 -4.40 -2.97 7.07
C GLY A 57 -2.93 -2.80 7.43
N MET A 58 -2.43 -1.60 7.18
CA MET A 58 -1.06 -1.20 7.44
C MET A 58 -1.02 0.23 7.99
N ALA A 59 -0.03 0.52 8.82
CA ALA A 59 0.27 1.88 9.25
C ALA A 59 1.77 2.18 9.10
N VAL A 60 2.08 3.40 8.71
CA VAL A 60 3.45 3.90 8.57
C VAL A 60 3.61 5.19 9.37
N LYS A 61 4.68 5.27 10.17
CA LYS A 61 5.06 6.48 10.90
C LYS A 61 6.52 6.82 10.63
N ASP A 62 6.75 8.08 10.31
CA ASP A 62 8.10 8.66 10.27
C ASP A 62 8.41 9.28 11.64
N ASP A 63 9.40 8.74 12.34
CA ASP A 63 9.92 9.26 13.60
C ASP A 63 11.28 9.92 13.35
N LEU A 64 11.24 11.21 13.00
CA LEU A 64 12.42 12.01 12.72
C LEU A 64 13.36 12.14 13.92
N ALA A 65 12.83 12.13 15.15
CA ALA A 65 13.64 12.26 16.35
C ALA A 65 14.46 10.99 16.62
N ALA A 66 13.88 9.82 16.33
CA ALA A 66 14.55 8.54 16.40
C ALA A 66 15.24 8.14 15.09
N ASN A 67 15.16 8.95 14.03
CA ASN A 67 15.60 8.64 12.67
C ASN A 67 15.13 7.24 12.21
N THR A 68 13.85 6.95 12.42
CA THR A 68 13.26 5.62 12.24
C THR A 68 11.93 5.69 11.51
N ILE A 69 11.72 4.80 10.54
CA ILE A 69 10.39 4.55 9.96
C ILE A 69 9.81 3.32 10.64
N TRP A 70 8.60 3.46 11.17
CA TRP A 70 7.81 2.36 11.69
C TRP A 70 6.82 1.90 10.65
N VAL A 71 6.73 0.58 10.45
CA VAL A 71 5.69 -0.05 9.63
C VAL A 71 4.99 -1.10 10.51
N ALA A 72 3.68 -0.98 10.62
CA ALA A 72 2.82 -1.95 11.30
C ALA A 72 1.89 -2.59 10.26
N ILE A 73 1.80 -3.92 10.26
CA ILE A 73 0.92 -4.68 9.36
C ILE A 73 0.03 -5.56 10.23
N SER A 74 -1.29 -5.39 10.11
CA SER A 74 -2.28 -6.21 10.81
C SER A 74 -2.78 -7.28 9.86
N ALA A 75 -2.60 -8.56 10.21
CA ALA A 75 -3.02 -9.70 9.40
C ALA A 75 -3.10 -10.99 10.22
N ASN A 76 -3.82 -11.98 9.69
CA ASN A 76 -3.81 -13.36 10.20
C ASN A 76 -2.63 -14.19 9.67
N LEU A 77 -1.96 -13.72 8.62
CA LEU A 77 -0.82 -14.42 8.00
C LEU A 77 0.44 -14.31 8.89
N PRO A 78 1.01 -15.42 9.38
CA PRO A 78 2.27 -15.38 10.12
C PRO A 78 3.41 -14.80 9.27
N VAL A 79 4.38 -14.13 9.90
CA VAL A 79 5.57 -13.58 9.19
C VAL A 79 6.36 -14.65 8.42
N THR A 80 6.27 -15.90 8.86
CA THR A 80 6.90 -17.07 8.24
C THR A 80 6.09 -17.69 7.10
N GLY A 81 4.89 -17.19 6.83
CA GLY A 81 3.91 -17.83 5.95
C GLY A 81 3.26 -19.06 6.57
N ILE A 82 2.51 -19.78 5.74
CA ILE A 82 1.80 -21.02 6.06
C ILE A 82 2.23 -22.10 5.07
N ASN A 83 2.62 -23.25 5.59
CA ASN A 83 2.90 -24.42 4.76
C ASN A 83 1.59 -25.01 4.24
N THR A 84 1.44 -25.03 2.93
CA THR A 84 0.26 -25.55 2.23
C THR A 84 0.52 -26.83 1.45
N GLY A 85 1.77 -27.30 1.41
CA GLY A 85 2.21 -28.31 0.45
C GLY A 85 2.25 -27.77 -0.98
N ALA A 86 2.53 -28.66 -1.94
CA ALA A 86 2.87 -28.30 -3.31
C ALA A 86 1.71 -27.70 -4.14
N THR A 87 0.47 -27.74 -3.66
CA THR A 87 -0.71 -27.24 -4.39
C THR A 87 -1.79 -26.70 -3.46
N VAL A 88 -2.48 -25.64 -3.90
CA VAL A 88 -3.72 -25.12 -3.28
C VAL A 88 -4.76 -24.93 -4.36
N ASN A 89 -5.97 -25.50 -4.18
CA ASN A 89 -7.06 -25.45 -5.16
C ASN A 89 -6.65 -25.89 -6.59
N GLY A 90 -5.74 -26.87 -6.68
CA GLY A 90 -5.20 -27.36 -7.96
C GLY A 90 -4.14 -26.45 -8.61
N MET A 91 -3.80 -25.32 -7.99
CA MET A 91 -2.74 -24.42 -8.44
C MET A 91 -1.42 -24.75 -7.74
N PRO A 92 -0.28 -24.66 -8.42
CA PRO A 92 1.03 -24.97 -7.84
C PRO A 92 1.44 -23.93 -6.79
N VAL A 93 2.08 -24.40 -5.72
CA VAL A 93 2.79 -23.60 -4.72
C VAL A 93 4.21 -24.13 -4.65
N SER A 94 5.12 -23.54 -5.42
CA SER A 94 6.40 -24.16 -5.79
C SER A 94 7.32 -24.41 -4.60
N ASN A 95 7.26 -23.58 -3.57
CA ASN A 95 8.02 -23.72 -2.32
C ASN A 95 7.21 -24.38 -1.18
N GLY A 96 5.97 -24.81 -1.46
CA GLY A 96 5.05 -25.37 -0.48
C GLY A 96 4.55 -24.40 0.60
N ASN A 97 4.77 -23.10 0.44
CA ASN A 97 4.50 -22.07 1.44
C ASN A 97 3.80 -20.87 0.81
N ILE A 98 2.59 -20.54 1.30
CA ILE A 98 1.97 -19.25 1.01
C ILE A 98 2.42 -18.26 2.07
N GLY A 99 3.14 -17.24 1.66
CA GLY A 99 3.74 -16.24 2.55
C GLY A 99 3.67 -14.83 1.99
N TRP A 100 4.39 -13.93 2.67
CA TRP A 100 4.46 -12.53 2.29
C TRP A 100 5.33 -12.31 1.05
N GLY A 101 4.96 -11.33 0.22
CA GLY A 101 5.90 -10.70 -0.70
C GLY A 101 6.90 -9.79 0.03
N ASP A 102 7.59 -8.95 -0.73
CA ASP A 102 8.36 -7.83 -0.16
C ASP A 102 7.50 -6.57 -0.10
N LEU A 103 7.79 -5.67 0.84
CA LEU A 103 7.14 -4.36 0.92
C LEU A 103 7.92 -3.34 0.08
N PHE A 104 7.23 -2.56 -0.76
CA PHE A 104 7.86 -1.57 -1.63
C PHE A 104 7.42 -0.15 -1.30
N PHE A 105 8.39 0.76 -1.30
CA PHE A 105 8.16 2.20 -1.26
C PHE A 105 8.60 2.82 -2.58
N ASP A 106 7.69 3.57 -3.21
CA ASP A 106 7.97 4.35 -4.41
C ASP A 106 8.17 5.82 -4.04
N PHE A 107 9.42 6.27 -4.11
CA PHE A 107 9.79 7.69 -3.95
C PHE A 107 10.21 8.34 -5.28
N SER A 108 9.92 7.68 -6.42
CA SER A 108 10.36 8.15 -7.74
C SER A 108 9.64 9.40 -8.23
N GLY A 109 8.47 9.71 -7.66
CA GLY A 109 7.60 10.81 -8.09
C GLY A 109 6.92 10.58 -9.44
N LYS A 110 7.01 9.36 -10.00
CA LYS A 110 6.47 9.04 -11.33
C LYS A 110 4.99 8.70 -11.35
N ASN A 111 4.38 8.49 -10.18
CA ASN A 111 2.98 8.09 -10.03
C ASN A 111 2.63 6.84 -10.86
N SER A 112 3.55 5.87 -10.93
CA SER A 112 3.38 4.62 -11.68
C SER A 112 4.32 3.56 -11.12
N TYR A 113 3.74 2.50 -10.55
CA TYR A 113 4.51 1.40 -9.97
C TYR A 113 5.40 0.74 -11.02
N GLN A 114 4.89 0.53 -12.24
CA GLN A 114 5.67 0.00 -13.34
C GLN A 114 6.85 0.92 -13.67
N SER A 115 6.63 2.23 -13.80
CA SER A 115 7.69 3.17 -14.18
C SER A 115 8.77 3.30 -13.12
N ALA A 116 8.40 3.24 -11.83
CA ALA A 116 9.34 3.19 -10.72
C ALA A 116 10.14 1.89 -10.73
N ASN A 117 9.47 0.76 -10.99
CA ASN A 117 10.11 -0.55 -11.12
C ASN A 117 11.07 -0.62 -12.32
N ASP A 118 10.68 -0.09 -13.49
CA ASP A 118 11.47 -0.13 -14.73
C ASP A 118 12.74 0.71 -14.66
N THR A 119 12.79 1.70 -13.78
CA THR A 119 13.99 2.48 -13.52
C THR A 119 14.67 2.14 -12.20
N ASN A 120 14.38 0.97 -11.63
CA ASN A 120 14.97 0.47 -10.39
C ASN A 120 14.89 1.51 -9.25
N SER A 121 13.80 2.28 -9.17
CA SER A 121 13.67 3.42 -8.26
C SER A 121 12.90 3.09 -6.98
N LEU A 122 12.54 1.82 -6.79
CA LEU A 122 11.88 1.35 -5.59
C LEU A 122 12.89 1.23 -4.43
N PHE A 123 12.39 1.46 -3.23
CA PHE A 123 12.96 0.87 -2.02
C PHE A 123 12.15 -0.38 -1.68
N GLY A 124 12.83 -1.45 -1.30
CA GLY A 124 12.22 -2.73 -0.95
C GLY A 124 12.59 -3.13 0.46
N ILE A 125 11.65 -3.72 1.20
CA ILE A 125 11.88 -4.29 2.52
C ILE A 125 11.57 -5.79 2.45
N ARG A 126 12.63 -6.60 2.57
CA ARG A 126 12.50 -8.03 2.82
C ARG A 126 12.36 -8.23 4.31
N PHE A 127 11.14 -8.43 4.78
CA PHE A 127 10.85 -8.64 6.21
C PHE A 127 10.51 -10.08 6.55
N ALA A 128 9.89 -10.82 5.63
CA ALA A 128 9.59 -12.22 5.82
C ALA A 128 10.82 -13.09 5.50
N PRO A 129 11.23 -13.99 6.41
CA PRO A 129 12.37 -14.88 6.16
C PRO A 129 12.05 -15.90 5.05
N ASN A 130 10.81 -16.40 5.03
CA ASN A 130 10.33 -17.41 4.09
C ASN A 130 9.55 -16.74 2.95
N ASN A 131 10.23 -15.98 2.10
CA ASN A 131 9.68 -15.50 0.85
C ASN A 131 10.60 -15.84 -0.34
N ASP A 132 10.05 -15.73 -1.54
CA ASP A 132 10.75 -16.05 -2.80
C ASP A 132 11.64 -14.91 -3.31
N SER A 133 11.87 -13.89 -2.49
CA SER A 133 12.73 -12.76 -2.82
C SER A 133 14.13 -13.24 -3.17
N LYS A 134 14.73 -12.61 -4.19
CA LYS A 134 16.13 -12.85 -4.59
C LYS A 134 17.10 -12.02 -3.75
N ALA A 135 16.61 -11.13 -2.90
CA ALA A 135 17.41 -10.42 -1.92
C ALA A 135 18.02 -11.43 -0.91
N PRO A 136 19.32 -11.43 -0.60
CA PRO A 136 19.96 -12.54 0.13
C PRO A 136 19.56 -12.68 1.61
N SER A 137 18.96 -11.66 2.23
CA SER A 137 18.66 -11.62 3.66
C SER A 137 17.53 -10.65 3.94
N THR A 138 16.96 -10.67 5.14
CA THR A 138 16.09 -9.59 5.59
C THR A 138 16.85 -8.25 5.62
N GLY A 139 16.13 -7.16 5.37
CA GLY A 139 16.70 -5.81 5.36
C GLY A 139 15.99 -4.84 4.43
N VAL A 140 16.54 -3.63 4.39
CA VAL A 140 16.12 -2.55 3.50
C VAL A 140 17.04 -2.52 2.28
N TYR A 141 16.44 -2.44 1.10
CA TYR A 141 17.11 -2.44 -0.19
C TYR A 141 16.76 -1.17 -0.95
N SER A 142 17.76 -0.59 -1.60
CA SER A 142 17.61 0.56 -2.51
C SER A 142 17.94 0.14 -3.93
N GLY A 143 17.51 0.94 -4.91
CA GLY A 143 17.77 0.63 -6.31
C GLY A 143 17.04 -0.63 -6.76
N VAL A 144 15.84 -0.88 -6.21
CA VAL A 144 15.17 -2.17 -6.31
C VAL A 144 14.47 -2.32 -7.65
N LYS A 145 14.71 -3.47 -8.31
CA LYS A 145 13.83 -4.05 -9.33
C LYS A 145 13.02 -5.17 -8.69
N ALA A 146 11.71 -5.04 -8.71
CA ALA A 146 10.77 -6.08 -8.35
C ALA A 146 10.43 -6.99 -9.54
N THR A 147 10.09 -8.24 -9.24
CA THR A 147 9.52 -9.23 -10.16
C THR A 147 8.28 -9.86 -9.54
N SER A 148 7.47 -10.53 -10.35
CA SER A 148 6.34 -11.32 -9.86
C SER A 148 6.72 -12.81 -9.72
N VAL A 149 6.07 -13.49 -8.79
CA VAL A 149 6.09 -14.96 -8.61
C VAL A 149 4.68 -15.57 -8.60
N VAL A 150 3.70 -14.88 -9.18
CA VAL A 150 2.28 -15.32 -9.13
C VAL A 150 2.08 -16.64 -9.86
N THR A 151 2.85 -16.92 -10.91
CA THR A 151 2.79 -18.18 -11.66
C THR A 151 3.31 -19.38 -10.88
N GLU A 152 4.21 -19.13 -9.93
CA GLU A 152 4.87 -20.13 -9.12
C GLU A 152 4.10 -20.45 -7.83
N ASN A 153 3.26 -19.51 -7.35
CA ASN A 153 2.69 -19.54 -6.00
C ASN A 153 1.17 -19.30 -5.95
N ALA A 154 0.42 -19.88 -6.88
CA ALA A 154 -1.05 -19.81 -6.90
C ALA A 154 -1.64 -18.39 -6.75
N GLY A 155 -0.90 -17.38 -7.22
CA GLY A 155 -1.28 -15.98 -7.10
C GLY A 155 -2.36 -15.59 -8.12
N TRP A 156 -3.07 -14.50 -7.83
CA TRP A 156 -3.92 -13.87 -8.83
C TRP A 156 -3.07 -13.32 -9.97
N TRP A 157 -3.52 -13.56 -11.20
CA TRP A 157 -2.77 -13.18 -12.39
C TRP A 157 -2.46 -11.69 -12.42
N ASN A 158 -3.44 -10.86 -12.09
CA ASN A 158 -3.32 -9.41 -12.04
C ASN A 158 -4.41 -8.85 -11.11
N LEU A 159 -4.40 -7.53 -10.89
CA LEU A 159 -5.38 -6.87 -10.01
C LEU A 159 -6.81 -6.96 -10.54
N HIS A 160 -6.98 -6.98 -11.87
CA HIS A 160 -8.29 -7.15 -12.49
C HIS A 160 -8.90 -8.52 -12.16
N ASN A 161 -8.13 -9.61 -12.29
CA ASN A 161 -8.59 -10.96 -12.00
C ASN A 161 -8.88 -11.14 -10.51
N HIS A 162 -8.03 -10.56 -9.64
CA HIS A 162 -8.28 -10.51 -8.20
C HIS A 162 -9.61 -9.83 -7.90
N HIS A 163 -9.79 -8.62 -8.41
CA HIS A 163 -11.01 -7.85 -8.23
C HIS A 163 -12.25 -8.59 -8.78
N ALA A 164 -12.19 -9.14 -9.99
CA ALA A 164 -13.30 -9.89 -10.56
C ALA A 164 -13.67 -11.13 -9.73
N GLY A 165 -12.65 -11.80 -9.16
CA GLY A 165 -12.83 -12.89 -8.20
C GLY A 165 -13.56 -12.43 -6.94
N LEU A 166 -13.14 -11.29 -6.36
CA LEU A 166 -13.77 -10.70 -5.19
C LEU A 166 -15.23 -10.35 -5.49
N LYS A 167 -15.44 -9.58 -6.55
CA LYS A 167 -16.76 -9.09 -6.96
C LYS A 167 -17.74 -10.22 -7.18
N LYS A 168 -17.29 -11.32 -7.80
CA LYS A 168 -18.10 -12.52 -7.99
C LYS A 168 -18.44 -13.23 -6.67
N LYS A 169 -17.50 -13.25 -5.72
CA LYS A 169 -17.65 -13.97 -4.44
C LYS A 169 -18.51 -13.18 -3.43
N THR A 170 -18.28 -11.87 -3.32
CA THR A 170 -18.82 -11.04 -2.22
C THR A 170 -19.68 -9.88 -2.70
N GLY A 171 -19.61 -9.51 -3.99
CA GLY A 171 -20.23 -8.29 -4.50
C GLY A 171 -19.44 -7.01 -4.20
N LEU A 172 -18.32 -7.10 -3.48
CA LEU A 172 -17.48 -5.97 -3.10
C LEU A 172 -16.48 -5.59 -4.19
N GLU A 173 -16.04 -4.33 -4.16
CA GLU A 173 -14.91 -3.84 -4.95
C GLU A 173 -13.60 -4.09 -4.19
N ALA A 174 -12.54 -4.45 -4.91
CA ALA A 174 -11.22 -4.60 -4.28
C ALA A 174 -10.59 -3.23 -4.08
N GLY A 175 -9.79 -3.08 -3.02
CA GLY A 175 -9.00 -1.89 -2.75
C GLY A 175 -7.57 -2.29 -2.38
N MET A 176 -6.64 -1.35 -2.52
CA MET A 176 -5.27 -1.45 -2.01
C MET A 176 -5.05 -0.27 -1.08
N GLY A 177 -5.85 -0.25 -0.02
CA GLY A 177 -5.98 0.94 0.80
C GLY A 177 -6.90 2.00 0.23
N ASP A 178 -6.42 3.24 0.25
CA ASP A 178 -7.13 4.39 -0.33
C ASP A 178 -7.18 4.35 -1.88
N LEU A 179 -6.41 3.45 -2.50
CA LEU A 179 -6.38 3.27 -3.95
C LEU A 179 -7.42 2.22 -4.38
N ALA A 180 -8.24 2.57 -5.37
CA ALA A 180 -9.12 1.62 -6.04
C ALA A 180 -8.30 0.53 -6.75
N TRP A 181 -8.88 -0.67 -6.95
CA TRP A 181 -8.20 -1.77 -7.67
C TRP A 181 -7.70 -1.38 -9.07
N ASN A 182 -8.32 -0.38 -9.72
CA ASN A 182 -7.99 0.13 -11.04
C ASN A 182 -7.26 1.50 -11.01
N ASP A 183 -6.64 1.86 -9.90
CA ASP A 183 -5.93 3.12 -9.78
C ASP A 183 -4.82 3.26 -10.86
N PRO A 184 -4.69 4.43 -11.52
CA PRO A 184 -3.68 4.65 -12.55
C PRO A 184 -2.24 4.36 -12.11
N TYR A 185 -1.94 4.46 -10.81
CA TYR A 185 -0.64 4.08 -10.25
C TYR A 185 -0.26 2.62 -10.59
N TYR A 186 -1.25 1.71 -10.63
CA TYR A 186 -1.05 0.30 -10.99
C TYR A 186 -1.25 0.02 -12.49
N GLY A 187 -1.81 0.95 -13.26
CA GLY A 187 -1.78 0.97 -14.72
C GLY A 187 -2.02 -0.39 -15.39
N ILE A 188 -0.96 -0.96 -15.99
CA ILE A 188 -1.06 -2.20 -16.79
C ILE A 188 -1.57 -3.39 -15.99
N TYR A 189 -1.29 -3.42 -14.67
CA TYR A 189 -1.65 -4.51 -13.77
C TYR A 189 -3.16 -4.61 -13.51
N THR A 190 -3.95 -3.65 -13.99
CA THR A 190 -5.41 -3.60 -13.84
C THR A 190 -6.14 -3.91 -15.15
N THR A 191 -5.39 -4.20 -16.22
CA THR A 191 -6.01 -4.51 -17.52
C THR A 191 -6.40 -5.98 -17.59
N PRO A 192 -7.62 -6.30 -18.09
CA PRO A 192 -8.01 -7.68 -18.32
C PRO A 192 -7.08 -8.30 -19.34
N THR A 193 -6.43 -9.39 -18.98
CA THR A 193 -5.75 -10.26 -19.94
C THR A 193 -6.47 -11.59 -19.98
N THR A 194 -6.47 -12.23 -21.15
CA THR A 194 -6.56 -13.69 -21.19
C THR A 194 -5.44 -14.28 -20.31
N PHE A 195 -5.49 -15.57 -19.95
CA PHE A 195 -4.39 -16.26 -19.24
C PHE A 195 -3.12 -16.37 -20.10
N ASP A 196 -2.65 -15.25 -20.63
CA ASP A 196 -1.39 -15.05 -21.31
C ASP A 196 -0.34 -14.79 -20.24
N ARG A 197 0.72 -15.59 -20.28
CA ARG A 197 1.84 -15.57 -19.34
C ARG A 197 2.69 -14.29 -19.42
N SER A 198 2.41 -13.38 -20.35
CA SER A 198 3.41 -12.42 -20.81
C SER A 198 3.22 -10.93 -20.54
N SER A 199 2.27 -10.44 -19.72
CA SER A 199 2.27 -8.95 -19.55
C SER A 199 1.84 -8.27 -18.25
N ASN A 200 0.99 -8.80 -17.36
CA ASN A 200 0.40 -7.91 -16.33
C ASN A 200 0.46 -8.45 -14.89
N HIS A 201 1.43 -9.31 -14.57
CA HIS A 201 1.62 -9.75 -13.20
C HIS A 201 2.22 -8.63 -12.36
N ILE A 202 1.58 -8.30 -11.25
CA ILE A 202 2.11 -7.28 -10.33
C ILE A 202 3.43 -7.79 -9.71
N PRO A 203 4.53 -7.04 -9.84
CA PRO A 203 5.77 -7.36 -9.15
C PRO A 203 5.59 -7.31 -7.63
N ASN A 204 5.88 -8.41 -6.95
CA ASN A 204 5.61 -8.60 -5.53
C ASN A 204 6.82 -9.08 -4.71
N ILE A 205 7.97 -9.33 -5.36
CA ILE A 205 9.22 -9.69 -4.69
C ILE A 205 10.41 -8.94 -5.30
N ILE A 206 11.47 -8.71 -4.53
CA ILE A 206 12.73 -8.09 -4.97
C ILE A 206 13.44 -9.10 -5.89
N ALA A 207 13.65 -8.69 -7.13
CA ALA A 207 14.48 -9.41 -8.09
C ALA A 207 15.97 -9.03 -7.95
N SER A 208 16.23 -7.74 -7.71
CA SER A 208 17.56 -7.20 -7.45
C SER A 208 17.49 -5.88 -6.69
N GLY A 209 18.60 -5.50 -6.05
CA GLY A 209 18.75 -4.26 -5.30
C GLY A 209 19.97 -4.32 -4.40
N LYS A 210 20.39 -3.17 -3.85
CA LYS A 210 21.50 -3.08 -2.89
C LYS A 210 20.96 -2.94 -1.48
N LYS A 211 21.36 -3.84 -0.57
CA LYS A 211 21.05 -3.70 0.86
C LYS A 211 21.68 -2.40 1.40
N VAL A 212 20.88 -1.59 2.06
CA VAL A 212 21.29 -0.28 2.63
C VAL A 212 21.04 -0.18 4.14
N GLY A 213 20.34 -1.16 4.72
CA GLY A 213 20.11 -1.21 6.15
C GLY A 213 19.51 -2.53 6.57
N ASP A 214 19.53 -2.76 7.88
CA ASP A 214 18.79 -3.85 8.51
C ASP A 214 17.38 -3.41 8.88
N ILE A 215 16.56 -4.37 9.25
CA ILE A 215 15.26 -4.14 9.87
C ILE A 215 15.28 -4.72 11.28
N THR A 216 14.44 -4.17 12.15
CA THR A 216 14.16 -4.75 13.46
C THR A 216 12.68 -5.10 13.49
N ILE A 217 12.38 -6.36 13.81
CA ILE A 217 11.02 -6.80 14.12
C ILE A 217 10.96 -6.87 15.64
N PRO A 218 10.39 -5.86 16.32
CA PRO A 218 10.34 -5.85 17.77
C PRO A 218 9.49 -7.02 18.26
N HIS A 219 9.85 -7.60 19.41
CA HIS A 219 8.94 -8.54 20.06
C HIS A 219 7.70 -7.77 20.51
N SER A 220 6.55 -8.43 20.56
CA SER A 220 5.30 -7.80 21.04
C SER A 220 5.42 -7.18 22.45
N ALA A 221 6.39 -7.65 23.24
CA ALA A 221 6.71 -7.13 24.58
C ALA A 221 7.60 -5.88 24.58
N ASP A 222 8.30 -5.60 23.47
CA ASP A 222 9.24 -4.48 23.33
C ASP A 222 8.57 -3.21 22.77
N ILE A 223 7.31 -3.33 22.35
CA ILE A 223 6.49 -2.18 21.94
C ILE A 223 6.09 -1.45 23.23
N ARG A 224 6.71 -0.28 23.45
CA ARG A 224 6.52 0.53 24.67
C ARG A 224 5.05 0.94 24.85
N SER A 225 4.61 1.07 26.10
CA SER A 225 3.24 1.42 26.47
C SER A 225 2.78 2.83 26.04
N ASP A 226 3.71 3.73 25.73
CA ASP A 226 3.44 5.05 25.16
C ASP A 226 3.02 4.99 23.68
N LEU A 227 3.45 3.96 22.94
CA LEU A 227 2.93 3.60 21.61
C LEU A 227 1.55 2.90 21.68
N ILE A 228 1.14 2.45 22.88
CA ILE A 228 -0.08 1.66 23.13
C ILE A 228 -1.25 2.54 23.64
N SER A 229 -1.01 3.82 23.92
CA SER A 229 -1.95 4.61 24.74
C SER A 229 -3.05 5.39 24.00
N LYS A 230 -3.13 5.39 22.67
CA LYS A 230 -4.25 6.00 21.91
C LYS A 230 -4.50 5.29 20.56
N GLU A 231 -5.39 4.30 20.60
CA GLU A 231 -6.15 3.62 19.51
C GLU A 231 -5.51 3.44 18.12
N PHE A 232 -4.85 2.28 17.87
CA PHE A 232 -5.39 1.10 17.14
C PHE A 232 -4.38 -0.06 17.30
N ARG A 233 -4.84 -1.26 17.68
CA ARG A 233 -4.01 -2.37 18.22
C ARG A 233 -3.59 -3.41 17.16
N ILE A 234 -2.44 -4.05 17.38
CA ILE A 234 -2.17 -5.46 16.98
C ILE A 234 -1.72 -6.21 18.24
N LEU A 235 -2.56 -7.13 18.72
CA LEU A 235 -2.22 -8.05 19.81
C LEU A 235 -2.20 -9.48 19.25
N LYS A 236 -1.10 -10.20 19.44
CA LYS A 236 -1.10 -11.66 19.37
C LYS A 236 -1.48 -12.19 20.75
N THR A 237 -2.74 -12.53 20.96
CA THR A 237 -3.14 -13.42 22.06
C THR A 237 -3.53 -14.75 21.44
N SER A 238 -2.76 -15.79 21.74
CA SER A 238 -3.04 -17.15 21.31
C SER A 238 -4.44 -17.58 21.74
N ASN A 239 -5.13 -18.21 20.79
CA ASN A 239 -6.34 -19.00 20.90
C ASN A 239 -7.64 -18.19 21.00
N ASN A 240 -8.30 -18.04 19.85
CA ASN A 240 -9.67 -17.57 19.67
C ASN A 240 -10.00 -16.23 20.34
N CYS A 241 -9.72 -15.09 19.68
CA CYS A 241 -10.35 -13.84 20.11
C CYS A 241 -10.46 -12.77 19.02
N SER A 242 -11.69 -12.30 18.85
CA SER A 242 -12.13 -11.02 18.28
C SER A 242 -11.80 -9.85 19.22
N ALA A 243 -11.52 -8.66 18.68
CA ALA A 243 -11.81 -7.31 19.21
C ALA A 243 -11.00 -6.29 18.39
N ILE A 244 -11.59 -5.40 17.56
CA ILE A 244 -12.30 -4.15 17.91
C ILE A 244 -11.61 -3.40 19.06
N ILE A 245 -10.73 -2.45 18.73
CA ILE A 245 -10.89 -0.98 18.79
C ILE A 245 -9.71 -0.36 18.05
#